data_AF-A0A7D5S142-F1
#
_entry.id   AF-A0A7D5S142-F1
#
_cell.length_a   1.000
_cell.length_b   1.000
_cell.length_c   1.000
_cell.angle_alpha   90.00
_cell.angle_beta   90.00
_cell.angle_gamma   90.00
#
_symmetry.space_group_name_H-M   'P 1'
#
loop_
_entity.id
_entity.type
_entity.pdbx_description
1 polymer ?
#
loop_
_entity_poly.entity_id
_entity_poly.type
_entity_poly.pdbx_seq_one_letter_code
_entity_poly.pdbx_strand_id
1 'polypeptide(L)' 'MTIGVLEEMSEKGDVQAQSRLGLCYYRGEGVNQDYEKAVQYFKQAADQNDARAQSNLGICLMYGQGIEQNKEEAIKFLN' A
#
# COMPACT_ATOMS: atom_id res chain seq x y z
N MET A 1 7.52 15.70 -3.93
CA MET A 1 7.82 15.14 -2.60
C MET A 1 8.78 13.98 -2.84
N THR A 2 9.91 13.92 -2.15
CA THR A 2 10.86 12.80 -2.29
C THR A 2 10.41 11.61 -1.43
N ILE A 3 10.96 10.43 -1.67
CA ILE A 3 10.69 9.23 -0.87
C ILE A 3 11.04 9.46 0.60
N GLY A 4 12.18 10.09 0.90
CA GLY A 4 12.56 10.37 2.29
C GLY A 4 11.56 11.27 3.02
N VAL A 5 10.95 12.25 2.35
CA VAL A 5 9.89 13.08 2.97
C VAL A 5 8.61 12.27 3.20
N LEU A 6 8.28 11.37 2.28
CA LEU A 6 7.14 10.47 2.45
C LEU A 6 7.36 9.49 3.62
N GLU A 7 8.58 8.97 3.79
CA GLU A 7 8.95 8.11 4.92
C GLU A 7 8.78 8.84 6.25
N GLU A 8 9.32 10.07 6.38
CA GLU A 8 9.16 10.87 7.59
C GLU A 8 7.67 11.16 7.92
N MET A 9 6.86 11.49 6.92
CA MET A 9 5.43 11.74 7.12
C MET A 9 4.67 10.46 7.48
N SER A 10 5.03 9.34 6.85
CA SER A 10 4.46 8.02 7.13
C SER A 10 4.72 7.58 8.56
N GLU A 11 5.93 7.77 9.07
CA GLU A 11 6.31 7.51 10.47
C GLU A 11 5.52 8.37 11.46
N LYS A 12 5.11 9.57 11.06
CA LYS A 12 4.22 10.45 11.84
C LYS A 12 2.74 10.06 11.74
N GLY A 13 2.43 8.98 11.05
CA GLY A 13 1.06 8.47 10.89
C GLY A 13 0.27 9.14 9.77
N ASP A 14 0.91 9.91 8.88
CA ASP A 14 0.20 10.52 7.75
C ASP A 14 -0.29 9.44 6.77
N VAL A 15 -1.61 9.24 6.75
CA VAL A 15 -2.26 8.21 5.94
C VAL A 15 -2.06 8.42 4.43
N GLN A 16 -1.94 9.67 3.99
CA GLN A 16 -1.70 9.99 2.58
C GLN A 16 -0.28 9.63 2.19
N ALA A 17 0.69 9.86 3.07
CA ALA A 17 2.07 9.49 2.88
C ALA A 17 2.24 7.96 2.84
N GLN A 18 1.59 7.23 3.75
CA GLN A 18 1.55 5.76 3.73
C GLN A 18 0.98 5.22 2.41
N SER A 19 -0.20 5.71 2.00
CA SER A 19 -0.83 5.30 0.73
C SER A 19 0.05 5.60 -0.49
N ARG A 20 0.76 6.75 -0.47
CA ARG A 20 1.72 7.13 -1.52
C ARG A 20 3.00 6.27 -1.50
N LEU A 21 3.57 5.96 -0.34
CA LEU A 21 4.72 5.04 -0.24
C LEU A 21 4.37 3.66 -0.76
N GLY A 22 3.19 3.16 -0.40
CA GLY A 22 2.67 1.90 -0.93
C GLY A 22 2.67 1.92 -2.46
N LEU A 23 2.20 3.00 -3.07
CA LEU A 23 2.19 3.15 -4.53
C LEU A 23 3.61 3.26 -5.12
N CYS A 24 4.51 4.01 -4.47
CA CYS A 24 5.90 4.16 -4.90
C CYS A 24 6.62 2.80 -4.92
N TYR A 25 6.50 2.01 -3.85
CA TYR A 25 7.06 0.66 -3.79
C TYR A 25 6.35 -0.31 -4.75
N TYR A 26 5.04 -0.19 -4.94
CA TYR A 26 4.30 -1.03 -5.89
C TYR A 26 4.73 -0.78 -7.34
N ARG A 27 5.06 0.47 -7.71
CA ARG A 27 5.41 0.85 -9.09
C ARG A 27 6.92 0.99 -9.33
N GLY A 28 7.73 1.00 -8.29
CA GLY A 28 9.13 1.37 -8.39
C GLY A 28 9.36 2.86 -8.72
N GLU A 29 8.48 3.74 -8.25
CA GLU A 29 8.61 5.19 -8.49
C GLU A 29 9.50 5.83 -7.42
N GLY A 30 10.75 6.16 -7.79
CA GLY A 30 11.73 6.77 -6.87
C GLY A 30 12.37 5.80 -5.87
N VAL A 31 11.93 4.53 -5.86
CA VAL A 31 12.50 3.39 -5.14
C VAL A 31 12.53 2.17 -6.05
N ASN A 32 13.28 1.14 -5.69
CA ASN A 32 13.12 -0.16 -6.34
C ASN A 32 11.72 -0.72 -6.04
N GLN A 33 11.12 -1.36 -7.05
CA GLN A 33 9.83 -2.02 -6.87
C GLN A 33 9.95 -3.12 -5.81
N ASP A 34 9.02 -3.12 -4.86
CA ASP A 34 8.95 -4.06 -3.76
C ASP A 34 7.48 -4.22 -3.34
N TYR A 35 6.84 -5.30 -3.77
CA TYR A 35 5.44 -5.53 -3.47
C TYR A 35 5.19 -5.82 -1.99
N GLU A 36 6.14 -6.42 -1.27
CA GLU A 36 5.97 -6.71 0.16
C GLU A 36 5.93 -5.42 0.96
N LYS A 37 6.88 -4.50 0.70
CA LYS A 37 6.84 -3.16 1.29
C LYS A 37 5.60 -2.38 0.87
N ALA A 38 5.17 -2.49 -0.39
CA ALA A 38 3.95 -1.85 -0.84
C ALA A 38 2.73 -2.29 -0.01
N VAL A 39 2.58 -3.60 0.18
CA VAL A 39 1.53 -4.20 1.01
C VAL A 39 1.60 -3.71 2.46
N GLN A 40 2.80 -3.60 3.04
CA GLN A 40 2.96 -3.10 4.42
C GLN A 40 2.40 -1.68 4.57
N TYR A 41 2.75 -0.76 3.66
CA TYR A 41 2.22 0.60 3.71
C TYR A 41 0.73 0.68 3.36
N PHE A 42 0.26 -0.13 2.41
CA PHE A 42 -1.17 -0.20 2.11
C PHE A 42 -1.97 -0.71 3.31
N LYS A 43 -1.47 -1.71 4.06
CA LYS A 43 -2.11 -2.18 5.30
C LYS A 43 -2.19 -1.07 6.33
N GLN A 44 -1.08 -0.37 6.60
CA GLN A 44 -1.06 0.76 7.56
C GLN A 44 -2.09 1.84 7.20
N ALA A 45 -2.19 2.22 5.93
CA ALA A 45 -3.15 3.22 5.48
C ALA A 45 -4.60 2.69 5.47
N ALA A 46 -4.79 1.40 5.13
CA ALA A 46 -6.09 0.74 5.15
C ALA A 46 -6.66 0.60 6.57
N ASP A 47 -5.81 0.33 7.57
CA ASP A 47 -6.17 0.29 8.99
C ASP A 47 -6.64 1.68 9.49
N GLN A 48 -6.22 2.75 8.81
CA GLN A 48 -6.69 4.11 9.03
C GLN A 48 -7.87 4.52 8.12
N ASN A 49 -8.50 3.56 7.44
CA ASN A 49 -9.64 3.74 6.54
C ASN A 49 -9.34 4.55 5.24
N ASP A 50 -8.09 4.56 4.75
CA ASP A 50 -7.83 5.10 3.41
C ASP A 50 -8.33 4.15 2.32
N ALA A 51 -9.41 4.56 1.65
CA ALA A 51 -10.08 3.76 0.64
C ALA A 51 -9.16 3.37 -0.54
N ARG A 52 -8.19 4.22 -0.91
CA ARG A 52 -7.25 3.89 -2.00
C ARG A 52 -6.28 2.80 -1.57
N ALA A 53 -5.78 2.87 -0.34
CA ALA A 53 -4.93 1.84 0.23
C ALA A 53 -5.67 0.51 0.36
N GLN A 54 -6.94 0.53 0.79
CA GLN A 54 -7.81 -0.65 0.81
C GLN A 54 -7.94 -1.25 -0.60
N SER A 55 -8.30 -0.46 -1.60
CA SER A 55 -8.41 -0.93 -2.99
C SER A 55 -7.08 -1.52 -3.51
N ASN A 56 -5.95 -0.87 -3.24
CA ASN A 56 -4.64 -1.36 -3.64
C ASN A 56 -4.24 -2.65 -2.92
N LEU A 57 -4.58 -2.80 -1.64
CA LEU A 57 -4.40 -4.03 -0.88
C LEU A 57 -5.26 -5.17 -1.46
N GLY A 58 -6.51 -4.86 -1.85
CA GLY A 58 -7.38 -5.78 -2.57
C GLY A 58 -6.78 -6.25 -3.89
N ILE A 59 -6.16 -5.35 -4.67
CA ILE A 59 -5.43 -5.71 -5.88
C ILE A 59 -4.25 -6.63 -5.56
N CYS A 60 -3.46 -6.32 -4.52
CA CYS A 60 -2.32 -7.15 -4.12
C CYS A 60 -2.77 -8.58 -3.74
N LEU A 61 -3.87 -8.71 -2.98
CA LEU A 61 -4.49 -9.99 -2.63
C LEU A 61 -5.07 -10.72 -3.86
N MET A 62 -5.64 -9.99 -4.82
CA MET A 62 -6.21 -10.56 -6.04
C MET A 62 -5.14 -11.23 -6.91
N TYR A 63 -3.94 -10.64 -6.97
CA TYR A 63 -2.85 -11.09 -7.84
C TYR A 63 -1.69 -11.78 -7.09
N GLY A 64 -1.74 -11.85 -5.77
CA GLY A 64 -0.65 -12.44 -4.96
C GLY A 64 0.64 -11.60 -4.98
N GLN A 65 0.53 -10.28 -5.06
CA GLN A 65 1.68 -9.39 -5.15
C GLN A 65 2.12 -8.92 -3.77
N GLY A 66 3.23 -9.48 -3.27
CA GLY A 66 3.78 -9.11 -1.95
C GLY A 66 2.94 -9.61 -0.76
N ILE A 67 1.93 -10.43 -1.04
CA ILE A 67 1.07 -11.12 -0.09
C ILE A 67 0.52 -12.38 -0.75
N GLU A 68 0.17 -13.40 0.06
CA GLU A 68 -0.49 -14.60 -0.46
C GLU A 68 -1.79 -14.23 -1.19
N GLN A 69 -2.01 -14.87 -2.35
CA GLN A 69 -3.20 -14.61 -3.15
C GLN A 69 -4.46 -15.10 -2.43
N ASN A 70 -5.42 -14.20 -2.21
CA ASN A 70 -6.72 -14.54 -1.64
C ASN A 70 -7.82 -13.69 -2.29
N LYS A 71 -8.52 -14.28 -3.26
CA LYS A 71 -9.55 -13.56 -4.04
C LYS A 71 -10.80 -13.26 -3.22
N GLU A 72 -11.17 -14.12 -2.28
CA GLU A 72 -12.33 -13.90 -1.42
C GLU A 72 -12.10 -12.72 -0.48
N GLU A 73 -10.90 -12.63 0.09
CA GLU A 73 -10.50 -11.50 0.91
C GLU A 73 -10.31 -10.23 0.09
N ALA A 74 -9.73 -10.32 -1.10
CA ALA A 74 -9.57 -9.19 -2.02
C ALA A 74 -10.91 -8.48 -2.31
N ILE A 75 -11.99 -9.24 -2.56
CA ILE A 75 -13.31 -8.69 -2.84
C ILE A 75 -13.83 -7.85 -1.67
N LYS A 76 -13.50 -8.18 -0.42
CA LYS A 76 -13.89 -7.39 0.76
C LYS A 76 -13.24 -6.01 0.78
N PHE A 77 -12.06 -5.87 0.19
CA PHE A 77 -11.33 -4.60 0.10
C PHE A 77 -11.65 -3.79 -1.16
N LEU A 78 -12.38 -4.38 -2.12
CA LEU A 78 -12.75 -3.76 -3.40
C LEU A 78 -14.24 -3.33 -3.45
N ASN A 79 -15.02 -3.64 -2.42
CA ASN A 79 -16.46 -3.37 -2.33
C ASN A 79 -16.80 -2.13 -1.50
#